data_AF-A0A969ERJ5-F1
#
_entry.id   AF-A0A969ERJ5-F1
#
_cell.length_a   1.000
_cell.length_b   1.000
_cell.length_c   1.000
_cell.angle_alpha   90.00
_cell.angle_beta   90.00
_cell.angle_gamma   90.00
#
_symmetry.space_group_name_H-M   'P 1'
#
loop_
_entity.id
_entity.type
_entity.pdbx_description
1 polymer ?
#
loop_
_entity_poly.entity_id
_entity_poly.type
_entity_poly.pdbx_seq_one_letter_code
_entity_poly.pdbx_strand_id
1 'polypeptide(L)'
;MGPIYFARFNAGVWFRQLTWLTPEQAQQLGVLFRTSLLNHFPDPHWLSVIGRQLNALFFANEAQILRKQRFITGFNQPKKPTSGKKPATREHHMADERFAILGDIHANYPALQAVFNHLDEWGIRDGIVLGDTVGYGPHPQECIQALQARDFLVIKGNHDHALVTGVPARGFSALGRWVLEWSTDRLDAPEREWLSACRFIINKTTGTRCMAHRWIRPFLMPMCIK
;
A
#
# COMPACT_ATOMS: atom_id res chain seq x y z
N MET A 1 -3.63 -16.93 -29.88
CA MET A 1 -3.96 -16.27 -28.60
C MET A 1 -2.81 -16.50 -27.65
N GLY A 2 -2.02 -15.46 -27.34
CA GLY A 2 -0.70 -15.60 -26.73
C GLY A 2 -0.72 -15.93 -25.23
N PRO A 3 0.35 -16.56 -24.70
CA PRO A 3 0.46 -17.05 -23.31
C PRO A 3 0.80 -15.96 -22.28
N ILE A 4 0.26 -14.74 -22.43
CA ILE A 4 0.76 -13.56 -21.71
C ILE A 4 0.12 -13.35 -20.31
N TYR A 5 -0.94 -14.08 -19.95
CA TYR A 5 -1.69 -13.80 -18.70
C TYR A 5 -1.52 -14.79 -17.53
N PHE A 6 -0.75 -15.86 -17.65
CA PHE A 6 -0.78 -16.96 -16.65
C PHE A 6 0.26 -16.94 -15.52
N ALA A 7 1.08 -15.90 -15.35
CA ALA A 7 2.13 -15.93 -14.31
C ALA A 7 2.20 -14.67 -13.46
N ARG A 8 1.38 -14.57 -12.40
CA ARG A 8 1.62 -13.63 -11.30
C ARG A 8 1.42 -14.17 -9.89
N PHE A 9 1.03 -15.44 -9.71
CA PHE A 9 1.03 -16.02 -8.37
C PHE A 9 2.45 -16.43 -7.96
N ASN A 10 3.08 -15.61 -7.12
CA ASN A 10 4.31 -15.99 -6.43
C ASN A 10 3.94 -16.54 -5.05
N ALA A 11 3.80 -17.87 -4.95
CA ALA A 11 3.51 -18.57 -3.69
C ALA A 11 4.49 -18.19 -2.57
N GLY A 12 5.75 -17.85 -2.91
CA GLY A 12 6.73 -17.39 -1.95
C GLY A 12 6.37 -16.06 -1.28
N VAL A 13 5.62 -15.18 -1.95
CA VAL A 13 5.08 -13.97 -1.31
C VAL A 13 4.01 -14.33 -0.29
N TRP A 14 3.15 -15.30 -0.60
CA TRP A 14 2.14 -15.79 0.34
C TRP A 14 2.78 -16.44 1.57
N PHE A 15 3.80 -17.29 1.39
CA PHE A 15 4.48 -17.96 2.51
C PHE A 15 5.21 -17.00 3.46
N ARG A 16 5.51 -15.75 3.07
CA ARG A 16 6.11 -14.74 3.96
C ARG A 16 5.23 -14.33 5.13
N GLN A 17 3.95 -14.68 5.13
CA GLN A 17 3.08 -14.43 6.28
C GLN A 17 3.32 -15.43 7.43
N LEU A 18 3.94 -16.58 7.13
CA LEU A 18 4.32 -17.59 8.11
C LEU A 18 5.58 -17.14 8.84
N THR A 19 5.42 -16.68 10.09
CA THR A 19 6.50 -16.04 10.86
C THR A 19 7.64 -16.96 11.26
N TRP A 20 7.45 -18.27 11.15
CA TRP A 20 8.47 -19.28 11.42
C TRP A 20 9.37 -19.56 10.21
N LEU A 21 9.12 -18.92 9.06
CA LEU A 21 9.98 -19.00 7.87
C LEU A 21 10.81 -17.72 7.70
N THR A 22 12.09 -17.87 7.35
CA THR A 22 12.88 -16.75 6.83
C THR A 22 12.42 -16.35 5.42
N PRO A 23 12.69 -15.12 4.94
CA PRO A 23 12.35 -14.71 3.57
C PRO A 23 12.89 -15.65 2.49
N GLU A 24 14.10 -16.18 2.69
CA GLU A 24 14.76 -17.11 1.78
C GLU A 24 14.07 -18.47 1.79
N GLN A 25 13.72 -18.98 2.98
CA GLN A 25 12.96 -20.24 3.13
C GLN A 25 11.56 -20.12 2.51
N ALA A 26 10.86 -19.00 2.72
CA ALA A 26 9.56 -18.73 2.13
C ALA A 26 9.64 -18.70 0.60
N GLN A 27 10.69 -18.11 0.03
CA GLN A 27 10.93 -18.11 -1.41
C GLN A 27 11.21 -19.52 -1.94
N GLN A 28 12.09 -20.28 -1.29
CA GLN A 28 12.39 -21.66 -1.66
C GLN A 28 11.15 -22.55 -1.61
N LEU A 29 10.36 -22.45 -0.55
CA LEU A 29 9.09 -23.17 -0.41
C LEU A 29 8.11 -22.77 -1.52
N GLY A 30 8.05 -21.49 -1.88
CA GLY A 30 7.26 -20.99 -3.01
C GLY A 30 7.63 -21.65 -4.34
N VAL A 31 8.93 -21.82 -4.60
CA VAL A 31 9.43 -22.50 -5.80
C VAL A 31 9.08 -23.99 -5.78
N LEU A 32 9.35 -24.69 -4.68
CA LEU A 32 9.06 -26.12 -4.54
C LEU A 32 7.55 -26.41 -4.66
N PHE A 33 6.73 -25.57 -4.04
CA PHE A 33 5.28 -25.66 -4.11
C PHE A 33 4.79 -25.50 -5.55
N ARG A 34 5.26 -24.47 -6.27
CA ARG A 34 4.94 -24.26 -7.69
C ARG A 34 5.34 -25.46 -8.55
N THR A 35 6.56 -25.97 -8.37
CA THR A 35 7.06 -27.12 -9.13
C THR A 35 6.22 -28.36 -8.87
N SER A 36 5.89 -28.63 -7.60
CA SER A 36 5.06 -29.78 -7.21
C SER A 36 3.64 -29.67 -7.81
N LEU A 37 3.06 -28.47 -7.81
CA LEU A 37 1.76 -28.23 -8.43
C LEU A 37 1.80 -28.47 -9.94
N LEU A 38 2.81 -27.99 -10.65
CA LEU A 38 2.92 -28.22 -12.11
C LEU A 38 3.20 -29.68 -12.45
N ASN A 39 3.87 -30.43 -11.56
CA ASN A 39 4.09 -31.87 -11.76
C ASN A 39 2.79 -32.67 -11.60
N HIS A 40 1.89 -32.26 -10.69
CA HIS A 40 0.63 -32.96 -10.44
C HIS A 40 -0.53 -32.44 -11.32
N PHE A 41 -0.52 -31.14 -11.62
CA PHE A 41 -1.48 -30.45 -12.47
C PHE A 41 -0.71 -29.78 -13.63
N PRO A 42 -0.53 -30.48 -14.77
CA PRO A 42 0.30 -29.99 -15.88
C PRO A 42 -0.21 -28.69 -16.51
N ASP A 43 -1.52 -28.43 -16.41
CA ASP A 43 -2.13 -27.17 -16.87
C ASP A 43 -1.75 -26.01 -15.92
N PRO A 44 -1.01 -24.98 -16.38
CA PRO A 44 -0.64 -23.82 -15.59
C PRO A 44 -1.83 -23.04 -15.02
N HIS A 45 -3.05 -23.19 -15.56
CA HIS A 45 -4.26 -22.58 -15.02
C HIS A 45 -4.47 -22.89 -13.53
N TRP A 46 -4.07 -24.09 -13.09
CA TRP A 46 -4.18 -24.51 -11.69
C TRP A 46 -3.35 -23.65 -10.74
N LEU A 47 -2.23 -23.08 -11.18
CA LEU A 47 -1.47 -22.12 -10.37
C LEU A 47 -2.30 -20.87 -10.04
N SER A 48 -3.11 -20.40 -10.98
CA SER A 48 -4.01 -19.25 -10.78
C SER A 48 -5.22 -19.61 -9.92
N VAL A 49 -5.76 -20.82 -10.04
CA VAL A 49 -6.88 -21.29 -9.20
C VAL A 49 -6.43 -21.43 -7.75
N ILE A 50 -5.36 -22.19 -7.51
CA ILE A 50 -4.82 -22.44 -6.17
C ILE A 50 -4.28 -21.15 -5.57
N GLY A 51 -3.62 -20.33 -6.37
CA GLY A 51 -3.13 -19.03 -5.92
C GLY A 51 -4.23 -18.09 -5.42
N ARG A 52 -5.40 -18.09 -6.07
CA ARG A 52 -6.57 -17.34 -5.60
C ARG A 52 -7.11 -17.89 -4.28
N GLN A 53 -7.20 -19.21 -4.14
CA GLN A 53 -7.65 -19.84 -2.90
C GLN A 53 -6.71 -19.55 -1.73
N LEU A 54 -5.39 -19.65 -1.96
CA LEU A 54 -4.40 -19.29 -0.95
C LEU A 54 -4.52 -17.81 -0.56
N ASN A 55 -4.63 -16.89 -1.51
CA ASN A 55 -4.80 -15.46 -1.21
C ASN A 55 -6.07 -15.15 -0.39
N ALA A 56 -7.10 -15.99 -0.45
CA ALA A 56 -8.28 -15.87 0.40
C ALA A 56 -8.03 -16.35 1.84
N LEU A 57 -7.00 -17.18 2.06
CA LEU A 57 -6.58 -17.60 3.40
C LEU A 57 -5.71 -16.53 4.03
N PHE A 58 -6.19 -15.96 5.14
CA PHE A 58 -5.46 -14.97 5.93
C PHE A 58 -5.07 -15.55 7.29
N PHE A 59 -3.76 -15.54 7.58
CA PHE A 59 -3.22 -15.92 8.88
C PHE A 59 -2.57 -14.69 9.53
N ALA A 60 -3.30 -14.02 10.42
CA ALA A 60 -2.76 -12.90 11.19
C ALA A 60 -1.66 -13.41 12.12
N ASN A 61 -0.42 -12.96 11.91
CA ASN A 61 0.65 -13.23 12.86
C ASN A 61 0.64 -12.25 14.04
N GLU A 62 1.29 -12.60 15.14
CA GLU A 62 1.35 -11.76 16.36
C GLU A 62 1.81 -10.33 16.06
N ALA A 63 2.79 -10.18 15.17
CA ALA A 63 3.28 -8.87 14.76
C ALA A 63 2.22 -8.07 13.97
N GLN A 64 1.33 -8.70 13.21
CA GLN A 64 0.20 -8.05 12.56
C GLN A 64 -0.89 -7.67 13.57
N ILE A 65 -1.19 -8.55 14.54
CA ILE A 65 -2.16 -8.28 15.63
C ILE A 65 -1.70 -7.08 16.46
N LEU A 66 -0.44 -7.07 16.89
CA LEU A 66 0.11 -5.99 17.70
C LEU A 66 0.11 -4.66 16.95
N ARG A 67 0.43 -4.71 15.64
CA ARG A 67 0.35 -3.50 14.82
C ARG A 67 -1.12 -3.04 14.69
N LYS A 68 -2.10 -3.95 14.49
CA LYS A 68 -3.58 -3.69 14.49
C LYS A 68 -3.97 -2.77 15.63
N GLN A 69 -3.64 -3.20 16.84
CA GLN A 69 -3.94 -2.47 18.06
C GLN A 69 -3.32 -1.07 18.05
N ARG A 70 -2.07 -0.94 17.60
CA ARG A 70 -1.36 0.35 17.59
C ARG A 70 -1.92 1.36 16.59
N PHE A 71 -2.37 0.92 15.42
CA PHE A 71 -3.03 1.81 14.47
C PHE A 71 -4.33 2.38 15.07
N ILE A 72 -5.15 1.52 15.69
CA ILE A 72 -6.37 1.94 16.38
C ILE A 72 -6.03 2.95 17.48
N THR A 73 -5.00 2.66 18.30
CA THR A 73 -4.54 3.59 19.33
C THR A 73 -4.04 4.92 18.74
N GLY A 74 -3.28 4.90 17.65
CA GLY A 74 -2.73 6.09 17.00
C GLY A 74 -3.77 6.94 16.28
N PHE A 75 -4.83 6.31 15.75
CA PHE A 75 -5.96 7.00 15.16
C PHE A 75 -6.70 7.85 16.21
N ASN A 76 -6.82 7.32 17.43
CA ASN A 76 -7.46 8.01 18.55
C ASN A 76 -6.55 9.04 19.25
N GLN A 77 -5.32 9.28 18.77
CA GLN A 77 -4.45 10.29 19.38
C GLN A 77 -4.74 11.69 18.82
N PRO A 78 -4.86 12.71 19.68
CA PRO A 78 -5.06 14.08 19.23
C PRO A 78 -3.88 14.55 18.37
N LYS A 79 -4.17 15.30 17.30
CA LYS A 79 -3.15 15.89 16.42
C LYS A 79 -2.17 16.71 17.27
N LYS A 80 -0.88 16.38 17.24
CA LYS A 80 0.16 17.32 17.68
C LYS A 80 0.11 18.55 16.76
N PRO A 81 0.14 19.78 17.31
CA PRO A 81 0.12 20.99 16.51
C PRO A 81 1.38 21.04 15.64
N THR A 82 1.20 21.06 14.31
CA THR A 82 2.25 21.31 13.33
C THR A 82 2.47 22.82 13.21
N SER A 83 3.73 23.27 13.34
CA SER A 83 4.15 24.67 13.29
C SER A 83 4.21 25.26 11.86
N GLY A 84 3.24 24.93 11.02
CA GLY A 84 3.09 25.47 9.66
C GLY A 84 1.80 26.27 9.53
N LYS A 85 1.79 27.30 8.67
CA LYS A 85 0.62 28.17 8.43
C LYS A 85 -0.66 27.33 8.34
N LYS A 86 -1.63 27.62 9.22
CA LYS A 86 -2.97 27.02 9.18
C LYS A 86 -3.53 27.20 7.77
N PRO A 87 -3.89 26.12 7.04
CA PRO A 87 -4.84 26.26 5.96
C PRO A 87 -6.13 26.85 6.54
N ALA A 88 -6.85 27.65 5.75
CA ALA A 88 -8.10 28.28 6.16
C ALA A 88 -8.99 27.24 6.85
N THR A 89 -9.42 27.56 8.07
CA THR A 89 -10.26 26.70 8.92
C THR A 89 -11.56 26.41 8.19
N ARG A 90 -11.66 25.22 7.59
CA ARG A 90 -12.96 24.63 7.25
C ARG A 90 -13.54 24.06 8.53
N GLU A 91 -14.78 24.41 8.83
CA GLU A 91 -15.55 23.73 9.86
C GLU A 91 -15.61 22.24 9.48
N HIS A 92 -14.98 21.38 10.29
CA HIS A 92 -15.20 19.94 10.16
C HIS A 92 -16.65 19.69 10.58
N HIS A 93 -17.56 19.71 9.60
CA HIS A 93 -18.91 19.24 9.81
C HIS A 93 -18.82 17.74 10.11
N MET A 94 -18.84 17.40 11.40
CA MET A 94 -19.11 16.06 11.94
C MET A 94 -20.56 15.63 11.63
N ALA A 95 -21.02 15.86 10.40
CA ALA A 95 -22.38 15.63 9.96
C ALA A 95 -22.52 14.34 9.12
N ASP A 96 -21.41 13.75 8.67
CA ASP A 96 -21.42 12.46 7.96
C ASP A 96 -20.57 11.42 8.70
N GLU A 97 -21.17 10.27 9.03
CA GLU A 97 -20.50 9.11 9.67
C GLU A 97 -19.48 8.41 8.75
N ARG A 98 -19.22 8.95 7.56
CA ARG A 98 -18.50 8.29 6.47
C ARG A 98 -17.11 8.87 6.31
N PHE A 99 -16.11 8.00 6.40
CA PHE A 99 -14.69 8.35 6.32
C PHE A 99 -14.00 7.51 5.24
N ALA A 100 -13.23 8.14 4.36
CA ALA A 100 -12.56 7.45 3.26
C ALA A 100 -11.20 6.86 3.69
N ILE A 101 -10.92 5.64 3.26
CA ILE A 101 -9.61 5.01 3.42
C ILE A 101 -9.12 4.57 2.05
N LEU A 102 -8.00 5.13 1.59
CA LEU A 102 -7.38 4.85 0.30
C LEU A 102 -5.98 4.29 0.49
N GLY A 103 -5.47 3.54 -0.49
CA GLY A 103 -4.11 3.02 -0.50
C GLY A 103 -3.77 2.39 -1.84
N ASP A 104 -2.51 2.02 -2.06
CA ASP A 104 -2.06 1.34 -3.28
C ASP A 104 -2.39 2.12 -4.57
N ILE A 105 -2.37 3.46 -4.51
CA ILE A 105 -2.70 4.33 -5.66
C ILE A 105 -1.73 4.08 -6.82
N HIS A 106 -0.45 3.88 -6.50
CA HIS A 106 0.61 3.53 -7.44
C HIS A 106 0.63 4.40 -8.70
N ALA A 107 0.58 5.73 -8.53
CA ALA A 107 0.63 6.70 -9.63
C ALA A 107 -0.47 6.48 -10.70
N ASN A 108 -1.59 5.86 -10.32
CA ASN A 108 -2.75 5.67 -11.18
C ASN A 108 -3.72 6.85 -11.01
N TYR A 109 -3.36 7.98 -11.62
CA TYR A 109 -4.15 9.21 -11.53
C TYR A 109 -5.60 9.05 -12.05
N PRO A 110 -5.87 8.38 -13.18
CA PRO A 110 -7.26 8.16 -13.62
C PRO A 110 -8.11 7.41 -12.60
N ALA A 111 -7.56 6.37 -11.94
CA ALA A 111 -8.27 5.65 -10.90
C ALA A 111 -8.49 6.53 -9.65
N LEU A 112 -7.48 7.31 -9.24
CA LEU A 112 -7.62 8.24 -8.12
C LEU A 112 -8.71 9.29 -8.38
N GLN A 113 -8.75 9.85 -9.59
CA GLN A 113 -9.77 10.81 -9.99
C GLN A 113 -11.17 10.22 -9.96
N ALA A 114 -11.35 9.00 -10.47
CA ALA A 114 -12.63 8.30 -10.41
C ALA A 114 -13.09 8.07 -8.96
N VAL A 115 -12.17 7.70 -8.06
CA VAL A 115 -12.46 7.55 -6.63
C VAL A 115 -12.85 8.90 -6.01
N PHE A 116 -12.13 9.98 -6.30
CA PHE A 116 -12.46 11.31 -5.77
C PHE A 116 -13.82 11.81 -6.24
N ASN A 117 -14.16 11.61 -7.52
CA ASN A 117 -15.50 11.94 -8.03
C ASN A 117 -16.58 11.18 -7.26
N HIS A 118 -16.37 9.88 -7.00
CA HIS A 118 -17.31 9.07 -6.23
C HIS A 118 -17.44 9.53 -4.76
N LEU A 119 -16.32 9.89 -4.12
CA LEU A 119 -16.35 10.46 -2.77
C LEU A 119 -17.12 11.79 -2.75
N ASP A 120 -16.97 12.61 -3.80
CA ASP A 120 -17.67 13.89 -3.92
C ASP A 120 -19.18 13.71 -4.13
N GLU A 121 -19.60 12.73 -4.95
CA GLU A 121 -21.00 12.34 -5.12
C GLU A 121 -21.64 11.91 -3.79
N TRP A 122 -20.85 11.27 -2.92
CA TRP A 122 -21.29 10.77 -1.61
C TRP A 122 -21.12 11.77 -0.47
N GLY A 123 -20.66 12.98 -0.76
CA GLY A 123 -20.41 14.02 0.25
C GLY A 123 -19.24 13.71 1.19
N ILE A 124 -18.42 12.71 0.92
CA ILE A 124 -17.33 12.29 1.81
C ILE A 124 -16.15 13.26 1.68
N ARG A 125 -15.90 14.03 2.75
CA ARG A 125 -14.88 15.07 2.78
C ARG A 125 -13.65 14.74 3.63
N ASP A 126 -13.74 13.77 4.53
CA ASP A 126 -12.64 13.33 5.39
C ASP A 126 -12.09 11.97 4.96
N GLY A 127 -10.76 11.81 4.99
CA GLY A 127 -10.14 10.54 4.65
C GLY A 127 -8.65 10.43 4.98
N ILE A 128 -8.14 9.21 4.87
CA ILE A 128 -6.74 8.86 5.03
C ILE A 128 -6.22 8.08 3.83
N VAL A 129 -4.98 8.33 3.44
CA VAL A 129 -4.25 7.56 2.44
C VAL A 129 -3.12 6.79 3.12
N LEU A 130 -3.10 5.49 2.91
CA LEU A 130 -2.23 4.53 3.59
C LEU A 130 -0.84 4.37 2.93
N GLY A 131 -0.65 5.06 1.82
CA GLY A 131 0.61 5.14 1.07
C GLY A 131 0.66 4.25 -0.16
N ASP A 132 1.86 4.20 -0.72
CA ASP A 132 2.13 3.79 -2.10
C ASP A 132 1.37 4.67 -3.08
N THR A 133 1.52 5.98 -2.88
CA THR A 133 1.04 7.02 -3.79
C THR A 133 1.79 6.94 -5.12
N VAL A 134 3.11 6.73 -5.06
CA VAL A 134 3.96 6.56 -6.25
C VAL A 134 4.20 5.07 -6.56
N GLY A 135 4.82 4.80 -7.71
CA GLY A 135 5.16 3.44 -8.12
C GLY A 135 4.70 3.16 -9.54
N TYR A 136 4.00 2.05 -9.74
CA TYR A 136 3.85 1.39 -11.05
C TYR A 136 3.18 2.20 -12.17
N GLY A 137 2.38 3.20 -11.83
CA GLY A 137 1.67 4.04 -12.79
C GLY A 137 2.51 5.23 -13.30
N PRO A 138 2.10 5.81 -14.43
CA PRO A 138 2.90 6.84 -15.10
C PRO A 138 2.68 8.27 -14.56
N HIS A 139 1.77 8.47 -13.61
CA HIS A 139 1.32 9.80 -13.15
C HIS A 139 1.65 10.08 -11.67
N PRO A 140 2.91 9.99 -11.22
CA PRO A 140 3.26 10.18 -9.81
C PRO A 140 3.04 11.64 -9.35
N GLN A 141 3.31 12.61 -10.23
CA GLN A 141 3.17 14.04 -9.92
C GLN A 141 1.69 14.42 -9.75
N GLU A 142 0.85 14.02 -10.69
CA GLU A 142 -0.58 14.32 -10.69
C GLU A 142 -1.27 13.68 -9.48
N CYS A 143 -0.88 12.47 -9.09
CA CYS A 143 -1.36 11.84 -7.86
C CYS A 143 -0.97 12.62 -6.59
N ILE A 144 0.27 13.09 -6.50
CA ILE A 144 0.73 13.89 -5.35
C ILE A 144 -0.04 15.21 -5.28
N GLN A 145 -0.13 15.94 -6.39
CA GLN A 145 -0.85 17.22 -6.47
C GLN A 145 -2.33 17.07 -6.13
N ALA A 146 -2.97 16.00 -6.61
CA ALA A 146 -4.36 15.72 -6.29
C ALA A 146 -4.57 15.43 -4.78
N LEU A 147 -3.66 14.68 -4.16
CA LEU A 147 -3.71 14.40 -2.72
C LEU A 147 -3.43 15.64 -1.87
N GLN A 148 -2.51 16.50 -2.30
CA GLN A 148 -2.27 17.81 -1.69
C GLN A 148 -3.54 18.66 -1.71
N ALA A 149 -4.21 18.74 -2.87
CA ALA A 149 -5.43 19.51 -3.03
C ALA A 149 -6.62 18.95 -2.23
N ARG A 150 -6.69 17.62 -2.04
CA ARG A 150 -7.78 16.98 -1.30
C ARG A 150 -7.66 17.12 0.23
N ASP A 151 -6.49 17.50 0.74
CA ASP A 151 -6.17 17.69 2.17
C ASP A 151 -6.44 16.44 3.03
N PHE A 152 -6.25 15.26 2.45
CA PHE A 152 -6.33 14.00 3.21
C PHE A 152 -5.06 13.77 4.01
N LEU A 153 -5.19 13.05 5.13
CA LEU A 153 -4.01 12.60 5.87
C LEU A 153 -3.28 11.53 5.05
N VAL A 154 -2.05 11.80 4.61
CA VAL A 154 -1.26 10.83 3.84
C VAL A 154 -0.14 10.24 4.69
N ILE A 155 -0.12 8.90 4.74
CA ILE A 155 0.95 8.09 5.33
C ILE A 155 1.83 7.55 4.19
N LYS A 156 3.14 7.59 4.37
CA LYS A 156 4.08 6.99 3.42
C LYS A 156 4.00 5.46 3.42
N GLY A 157 3.88 4.90 2.21
CA GLY A 157 4.06 3.49 1.92
C GLY A 157 5.53 3.13 1.69
N ASN A 158 5.78 1.91 1.23
CA ASN A 158 7.14 1.45 0.93
C ASN A 158 7.68 2.05 -0.37
N HIS A 159 6.85 2.24 -1.39
CA HIS A 159 7.28 2.87 -2.63
C HIS A 159 7.56 4.36 -2.40
N ASP A 160 6.70 5.05 -1.64
CA ASP A 160 6.92 6.46 -1.28
C ASP A 160 8.23 6.64 -0.50
N HIS A 161 8.48 5.76 0.48
CA HIS A 161 9.70 5.83 1.26
C HIS A 161 10.94 5.53 0.43
N ALA A 162 10.89 4.51 -0.41
CA ALA A 162 12.01 4.14 -1.27
C ALA A 162 12.34 5.25 -2.27
N LEU A 163 11.33 5.95 -2.80
CA LEU A 163 11.53 7.10 -3.67
C LEU A 163 12.18 8.26 -2.94
N VAL A 164 11.69 8.60 -1.74
CA VAL A 164 12.23 9.72 -0.94
C VAL A 164 13.65 9.45 -0.46
N THR A 165 13.98 8.21 -0.06
CA THR A 165 15.32 7.89 0.47
C THR A 165 16.31 7.48 -0.60
N GLY A 166 15.85 7.18 -1.83
CA GLY A 166 16.66 6.55 -2.87
C GLY A 166 17.08 5.11 -2.54
N VAL A 167 16.59 4.53 -1.44
CA VAL A 167 16.99 3.20 -0.97
C VAL A 167 15.76 2.28 -0.94
N PRO A 168 15.58 1.42 -1.96
CA PRO A 168 14.52 0.43 -1.93
C PRO A 168 14.75 -0.59 -0.82
N ALA A 169 13.70 -0.91 -0.07
CA ALA A 169 13.77 -1.89 1.00
C ALA A 169 14.14 -3.30 0.46
N ARG A 170 14.72 -4.14 1.33
CA ARG A 170 14.99 -5.54 0.98
C ARG A 170 13.70 -6.23 0.50
N GLY A 171 13.77 -6.89 -0.66
CA GLY A 171 12.66 -7.63 -1.25
C GLY A 171 11.85 -6.89 -2.33
N PHE A 172 12.26 -5.68 -2.75
CA PHE A 172 11.73 -5.05 -3.97
C PHE A 172 12.05 -5.90 -5.21
N SER A 173 11.03 -6.12 -6.05
CA SER A 173 11.17 -6.77 -7.34
C SER A 173 12.04 -5.93 -8.29
N ALA A 174 12.62 -6.56 -9.31
CA ALA A 174 13.38 -5.84 -10.34
C ALA A 174 12.54 -4.75 -11.01
N LEU A 175 11.28 -5.07 -11.35
CA LEU A 175 10.32 -4.10 -11.88
C LEU A 175 10.08 -2.95 -10.89
N GLY A 176 9.88 -3.25 -9.60
CA GLY A 176 9.63 -2.22 -8.60
C GLY A 176 10.80 -1.25 -8.44
N ARG A 177 12.05 -1.71 -8.59
CA ARG A 177 13.23 -0.83 -8.58
C ARG A 177 13.30 0.04 -9.82
N TRP A 178 13.15 -0.56 -11.00
CA TRP A 178 13.14 0.19 -12.26
C TRP A 178 12.06 1.29 -12.26
N VAL A 179 10.87 0.96 -11.76
CA VAL A 179 9.77 1.92 -11.63
C VAL A 179 10.13 3.07 -10.68
N LEU A 180 10.78 2.79 -9.55
CA LEU A 180 11.20 3.83 -8.60
C LEU A 180 12.25 4.75 -9.22
N GLU A 181 13.24 4.19 -9.90
CA GLU A 181 14.27 4.95 -10.63
C GLU A 181 13.59 5.87 -11.66
N TRP A 182 12.73 5.30 -12.50
CA TRP A 182 11.98 6.04 -13.51
C TRP A 182 11.08 7.14 -12.91
N SER A 183 10.43 6.87 -11.77
CA SER A 183 9.55 7.83 -11.10
C SER A 183 10.34 8.95 -10.44
N THR A 184 11.57 8.68 -9.99
CA THR A 184 12.44 9.68 -9.34
C THR A 184 12.84 10.77 -10.32
N ASP A 185 13.13 10.39 -11.57
CA ASP A 185 13.53 11.31 -12.64
C ASP A 185 12.38 12.22 -13.12
N ARG A 186 11.14 11.89 -12.77
CA ARG A 186 9.92 12.59 -13.22
C ARG A 186 9.25 13.42 -12.15
N LEU A 187 9.79 13.44 -10.93
CA LEU A 187 9.25 14.25 -9.85
C LEU A 187 10.12 15.47 -9.63
N ASP A 188 9.50 16.64 -9.62
CA ASP A 188 10.15 17.88 -9.27
C ASP A 188 10.48 17.94 -7.76
N ALA A 189 11.29 18.92 -7.37
CA ALA A 189 11.69 19.11 -5.98
C ALA A 189 10.51 19.28 -4.99
N PRO A 190 9.45 20.07 -5.31
CA PRO A 190 8.33 20.29 -4.39
C PRO A 190 7.55 19.03 -4.03
N GLU A 191 7.27 18.16 -5.01
CA GLU A 191 6.54 16.91 -4.80
C GLU A 191 7.34 15.92 -3.96
N ARG A 192 8.67 15.85 -4.20
CA ARG A 192 9.58 15.04 -3.38
C ARG A 192 9.65 15.53 -1.94
N GLU A 193 9.72 16.85 -1.74
CA GLU A 193 9.74 17.46 -0.42
C GLU A 193 8.43 17.19 0.33
N TRP A 194 7.28 17.34 -0.34
CA TRP A 194 5.98 17.03 0.25
C TRP A 194 5.88 15.56 0.66
N LEU A 195 6.28 14.63 -0.22
CA LEU A 195 6.27 13.19 0.09
C LEU A 195 7.22 12.86 1.26
N SER A 196 8.35 13.58 1.35
CA SER A 196 9.27 13.51 2.49
C SER A 196 8.65 14.01 3.79
N ALA A 197 7.79 15.04 3.73
CA ALA A 197 7.07 15.56 4.88
C ALA A 197 5.86 14.70 5.31
N CYS A 198 5.28 13.88 4.42
CA CYS A 198 4.17 12.98 4.76
C CYS A 198 4.51 12.07 5.95
N ARG A 199 3.50 11.70 6.76
CA ARG A 199 3.78 10.93 7.98
C ARG A 199 4.36 9.57 7.66
N PHE A 200 5.38 9.17 8.42
CA PHE A 200 5.90 7.81 8.41
C PHE A 200 5.57 7.17 9.76
N ILE A 201 4.93 6.01 9.77
CA ILE A 201 4.64 5.32 11.03
C ILE A 201 5.94 4.66 11.54
N ILE A 202 6.39 5.06 12.73
CA ILE A 202 7.59 4.49 13.36
C ILE A 202 7.15 3.58 14.50
N ASN A 203 7.67 2.34 14.54
CA ASN A 203 7.50 1.46 15.70
C ASN A 203 8.36 1.99 16.86
N LYS A 204 7.72 2.60 17.85
CA LYS A 204 8.42 3.18 19.01
C LYS A 204 9.02 2.16 19.98
N THR A 205 8.61 0.89 19.93
CA THR A 205 9.11 -0.16 20.85
C THR A 205 10.39 -0.81 20.37
N THR A 206 10.56 -0.92 19.05
CA THR A 206 11.74 -1.59 18.44
C THR A 206 12.63 -0.61 17.66
N GLY A 207 12.29 0.68 17.64
CA GLY A 207 12.94 1.69 16.79
C GLY A 207 12.77 1.45 15.28
N THR A 208 12.02 0.43 14.87
CA THR A 208 11.95 -0.02 13.49
C THR A 208 10.92 0.78 12.70
N ARG A 209 11.32 1.31 11.55
CA ARG A 209 10.44 2.00 10.60
C ARG A 209 9.37 1.00 10.09
N CYS A 210 8.08 1.29 10.28
CA CYS A 210 6.96 0.41 9.91
C CYS A 210 6.06 1.06 8.85
N MET A 211 5.98 0.45 7.66
CA MET A 211 5.19 0.97 6.55
C MET A 211 3.72 0.55 6.69
N ALA A 212 2.79 1.52 6.65
CA ALA A 212 1.34 1.27 6.77
C ALA A 212 0.76 0.49 5.58
N HIS A 213 1.38 0.57 4.41
CA HIS A 213 0.93 -0.12 3.20
C HIS A 213 0.90 -1.66 3.33
N ARG A 214 1.85 -2.26 4.06
CA ARG A 214 1.94 -3.73 4.21
C ARG A 214 0.89 -4.33 5.16
N TRP A 215 -0.08 -3.51 5.59
CA TRP A 215 -0.91 -3.71 6.76
C TRP A 215 -2.39 -3.96 6.44
N ILE A 216 -2.92 -3.37 5.35
CA ILE A 216 -4.38 -3.26 5.14
C ILE A 216 -4.94 -4.16 4.04
N ARG A 217 -4.10 -4.64 3.10
CA ARG A 217 -4.57 -5.55 2.04
C ARG A 217 -5.45 -6.72 2.54
N PRO A 218 -5.17 -7.38 3.68
CA PRO A 218 -6.05 -8.45 4.18
C PRO A 218 -7.32 -7.97 4.89
N PHE A 219 -7.35 -6.72 5.36
CA PHE A 219 -8.49 -6.15 6.12
C PHE A 219 -9.47 -5.35 5.25
N LEU A 220 -9.04 -4.80 4.10
CA LEU A 220 -9.92 -4.12 3.14
C LEU A 220 -10.53 -5.03 2.08
N MET A 221 -9.96 -6.22 1.83
CA MET A 221 -10.52 -7.16 0.83
C MET A 221 -11.96 -7.65 1.11
N PRO A 222 -12.47 -7.74 2.36
CA PRO A 222 -13.89 -7.99 2.58
C PRO A 222 -14.76 -6.71 2.64
N MET A 223 -14.17 -5.50 2.56
CA MET A 223 -14.93 -4.24 2.70
C MET A 223 -15.16 -3.49 1.38
N CYS A 224 -14.58 -3.92 0.27
CA CYS A 224 -14.98 -3.43 -1.05
C CYS A 224 -16.03 -4.38 -1.64
N ILE A 225 -17.17 -3.82 -2.03
CA ILE A 225 -18.42 -4.44 -2.52
C ILE A 225 -19.46 -4.68 -1.40
N LYS A 226 -20.12 -3.58 -1.01
CA LYS A 226 -21.57 -3.40 -1.20
C LYS A 226 -21.84 -1.96 -1.59
#